data_AF-A0A7R9PIU2-F1
#
_entry.id   AF-A0A7R9PIU2-F1
#
_cell.length_a   1.000
_cell.length_b   1.000
_cell.length_c   1.000
_cell.angle_alpha   90.00
_cell.angle_beta   90.00
_cell.angle_gamma   90.00
#
_symmetry.space_group_name_H-M   'P 1'
#
loop_
_entity.id
_entity.type
_entity.pdbx_description
1 polymer ?
#
loop_
_entity_poly.entity_id
_entity_poly.type
_entity_poly.pdbx_seq_one_letter_code
_entity_poly.pdbx_strand_id
1 'polypeptide(L)'
;MLFFIQTHVLCRCLLPYEFANATYPLPPERINMTLPWDSATKSWSSCSRLDTNFTEEYFNARVPANRTVPCQNWVYDPTKYVSSAVTEVAVGLLASVAPEYVSFMIARMVIGATTSGVFLVAYVIAMEMVGPNKRLFAGVVCQFFFTAGYILTALIAYFIDDWRMLQVALSLPGIVFISYWWFVPESARWLLSQGRAEEAKQLIIKAAKENKVTVPEEVLEGLLHPVDKEEIKSTESTKEMKPSLLDLMRHPNLRKKALNIFFNWFVNSGTYYGLSWNTSNLGGNDYLNFFISGAVEIPAYSFLLLTLNRWGRKSILCGCMLVGGVSLLLTLAVPYGDLARIQLAIPYTRGRQPSWAALCLETY
;
A
#
# COMPACT_ATOMS: atom_id res chain seq x y z
N MET A 1 -7.79 -12.35 -1.63
CA MET A 1 -6.69 -11.68 -0.88
C MET A 1 -5.32 -11.75 -1.56
N LEU A 2 -5.08 -12.66 -2.52
CA LEU A 2 -3.83 -12.73 -3.33
C LEU A 2 -3.86 -11.94 -4.66
N PHE A 3 -5.03 -11.41 -5.05
CA PHE A 3 -5.19 -10.72 -6.35
C PHE A 3 -4.48 -9.35 -6.45
N PHE A 4 -4.01 -8.79 -5.33
CA PHE A 4 -3.32 -7.50 -5.31
C PHE A 4 -1.80 -7.60 -5.11
N ILE A 5 -1.26 -8.81 -4.89
CA ILE A 5 0.17 -9.01 -4.51
C ILE A 5 1.04 -9.43 -5.71
N GLN A 6 0.46 -9.62 -6.90
CA GLN A 6 1.23 -9.90 -8.11
C GLN A 6 0.85 -8.95 -9.22
N THR A 7 1.21 -7.68 -9.07
CA THR A 7 1.43 -6.83 -10.24
C THR A 7 2.74 -7.27 -10.88
N HIS A 8 2.71 -8.41 -11.58
CA HIS A 8 3.50 -8.53 -12.80
C HIS A 8 3.02 -7.40 -13.70
N VAL A 9 3.61 -6.21 -13.57
CA VAL A 9 3.54 -5.21 -14.61
C VAL A 9 4.39 -5.80 -15.71
N LEU A 10 3.70 -6.52 -16.58
CA LEU A 10 4.31 -7.08 -17.75
C LEU A 10 4.82 -5.89 -18.56
N CYS A 11 6.12 -5.84 -18.75
CA CYS A 11 6.77 -4.78 -19.48
C CYS A 11 7.65 -5.42 -20.54
N ARG A 12 7.73 -4.74 -21.67
CA ARG A 12 8.58 -5.15 -22.78
C ARG A 12 9.44 -3.98 -23.22
N CYS A 13 10.53 -4.30 -23.90
CA CYS A 13 11.33 -3.27 -24.51
C CYS A 13 10.53 -2.54 -25.62
N LEU A 14 10.59 -1.20 -25.62
CA LEU A 14 10.10 -0.37 -26.71
C LEU A 14 11.00 -0.61 -27.92
N LEU A 15 10.40 -1.00 -29.04
CA LEU A 15 11.17 -1.28 -30.25
C LEU A 15 11.49 0.05 -30.97
N PRO A 16 12.64 0.17 -31.66
CA PRO A 16 13.06 1.41 -32.32
C PRO A 16 12.09 1.95 -33.37
N TYR A 17 11.28 1.06 -33.97
CA TYR A 17 10.27 1.41 -34.97
C TYR A 17 8.92 1.80 -34.37
N GLU A 18 8.74 1.60 -33.07
CA GLU A 18 7.48 1.88 -32.37
C GLU A 18 7.45 3.32 -31.87
N PHE A 19 6.28 3.95 -31.99
CA PHE A 19 6.04 5.27 -31.41
C PHE A 19 6.05 5.19 -29.88
N ALA A 20 6.30 6.33 -29.21
CA ALA A 20 6.30 6.41 -27.74
C ALA A 20 4.97 5.96 -27.08
N ASN A 21 3.89 5.84 -27.86
CA ASN A 21 2.54 5.50 -27.43
C ASN A 21 2.20 4.01 -27.68
N ALA A 22 3.21 3.16 -27.89
CA ALA A 22 3.02 1.76 -28.27
C ALA A 22 2.24 0.97 -27.22
N THR A 23 1.34 0.09 -27.68
CA THR A 23 0.56 -0.79 -26.81
C THR A 23 1.39 -1.99 -26.37
N TYR A 24 1.19 -2.42 -25.12
CA TYR A 24 1.89 -3.56 -24.54
C TYR A 24 1.77 -4.88 -25.35
N PRO A 25 0.58 -5.35 -25.76
CA PRO A 25 0.47 -6.64 -26.44
C PRO A 25 1.15 -6.62 -27.82
N LEU A 26 2.17 -7.45 -27.97
CA LEU A 26 2.71 -7.83 -29.29
C LEU A 26 2.04 -9.12 -29.76
N PRO A 27 1.77 -9.27 -31.07
CA PRO A 27 1.38 -10.55 -31.63
C PRO A 27 2.40 -11.64 -31.26
N PRO A 28 1.96 -12.86 -30.91
CA PRO A 28 2.85 -13.94 -30.48
C PRO A 28 3.89 -14.32 -31.53
N GLU A 29 3.60 -14.08 -32.81
CA GLU A 29 4.55 -14.29 -33.91
C GLU A 29 5.72 -13.30 -33.87
N ARG A 30 5.49 -12.06 -33.41
CA ARG A 30 6.52 -11.01 -33.34
C ARG A 30 7.32 -11.03 -32.05
N ILE A 31 6.75 -11.54 -30.95
CA ILE A 31 7.44 -11.51 -29.64
C ILE A 31 8.75 -12.33 -29.66
N ASN A 32 8.72 -13.50 -30.31
CA ASN A 32 9.88 -14.39 -30.44
C ASN A 32 11.01 -13.81 -31.29
N MET A 33 10.67 -12.92 -32.23
CA MET A 33 11.64 -12.26 -33.10
C MET A 33 12.11 -10.90 -32.55
N THR A 34 11.59 -10.46 -31.41
CA THR A 34 11.90 -9.14 -30.86
C THR A 34 12.58 -9.22 -29.50
N LEU A 35 12.14 -10.15 -28.66
CA LEU A 35 12.64 -10.33 -27.31
C LEU A 35 13.32 -11.70 -27.20
N PRO A 36 14.51 -11.79 -26.58
CA PRO A 36 15.13 -13.06 -26.29
C PRO A 36 14.32 -13.81 -25.21
N TRP A 37 14.21 -15.12 -25.36
CA TRP A 37 13.61 -15.99 -24.37
C TRP A 37 14.58 -16.25 -23.21
N ASP A 38 14.17 -15.94 -21.98
CA ASP A 38 14.94 -16.26 -20.79
C ASP A 38 14.48 -17.61 -20.21
N SER A 39 15.37 -18.60 -20.29
CA SER A 39 15.14 -19.95 -19.80
C SER A 39 15.08 -20.03 -18.27
N ALA A 40 15.69 -19.08 -17.55
CA ALA A 40 15.69 -19.04 -16.09
C ALA A 40 14.34 -18.56 -15.54
N THR A 41 13.78 -17.49 -16.13
CA THR A 41 12.48 -16.93 -15.71
C THR A 41 11.28 -17.57 -16.41
N LYS A 42 11.51 -18.38 -17.46
CA LYS A 42 10.46 -18.92 -18.36
C LYS A 42 9.57 -17.81 -18.92
N SER A 43 10.17 -16.68 -19.26
CA SER A 43 9.48 -15.50 -19.77
C SER A 43 10.32 -14.78 -20.81
N TRP A 44 9.69 -13.94 -21.63
CA TRP A 44 10.40 -13.06 -22.55
C TRP A 44 11.16 -12.00 -21.77
N SER A 45 12.42 -11.74 -22.15
CA SER A 45 13.25 -10.73 -21.48
C SER A 45 12.63 -9.34 -21.60
N SER A 46 12.44 -8.67 -20.47
CA SER A 46 12.05 -7.25 -20.42
C SER A 46 13.24 -6.29 -20.54
N CYS A 47 14.46 -6.78 -20.35
CA CYS A 47 15.67 -5.94 -20.23
C CYS A 47 16.52 -5.89 -21.49
N SER A 48 16.31 -6.82 -22.42
CA SER A 48 17.09 -6.90 -23.65
C SER A 48 16.16 -7.15 -24.83
N ARG A 49 16.55 -6.62 -25.98
CA ARG A 49 15.91 -6.90 -27.27
C ARG A 49 16.92 -7.47 -28.23
N LEU A 50 16.42 -8.12 -29.28
CA LEU A 50 17.25 -8.57 -30.39
C LEU A 50 17.76 -7.36 -31.20
N ASP A 51 19.02 -7.42 -31.60
CA ASP A 51 19.72 -6.35 -32.33
C ASP A 51 19.48 -6.48 -33.83
N THR A 52 18.35 -5.97 -34.31
CA THR A 52 17.98 -6.01 -35.74
C THR A 52 17.27 -4.72 -36.16
N ASN A 53 17.14 -4.52 -37.48
CA ASN A 53 16.44 -3.39 -38.08
C ASN A 53 14.91 -3.57 -38.16
N PHE A 54 14.34 -4.64 -37.60
CA PHE A 54 12.89 -4.90 -37.50
C PHE A 54 12.08 -4.60 -38.78
N THR A 55 12.59 -4.98 -39.95
CA THR A 55 11.89 -4.85 -41.22
C THR A 55 10.82 -5.94 -41.40
N GLU A 56 9.85 -5.75 -42.30
CA GLU A 56 8.86 -6.81 -42.59
C GLU A 56 9.51 -8.09 -43.13
N GLU A 57 10.61 -7.97 -43.89
CA GLU A 57 11.40 -9.10 -44.37
C GLU A 57 11.98 -9.93 -43.21
N TYR A 58 12.41 -9.28 -42.13
CA TYR A 58 12.93 -9.97 -40.95
C TYR A 58 11.83 -10.76 -40.23
N PHE A 59 10.63 -10.16 -40.08
CA PHE A 59 9.49 -10.87 -39.50
C PHE A 59 9.03 -12.05 -40.36
N ASN A 60 9.18 -11.97 -41.68
CA ASN A 60 8.86 -13.06 -42.60
C ASN A 60 9.91 -14.19 -42.60
N ALA A 61 11.18 -13.87 -42.28
CA ALA A 61 12.26 -14.85 -42.24
C ALA A 61 12.13 -15.86 -41.09
N ARG A 62 11.41 -15.52 -40.00
CA ARG A 62 11.16 -16.39 -38.82
C ARG A 62 12.43 -16.92 -38.12
N VAL A 63 13.58 -16.31 -38.37
CA VAL A 63 14.84 -16.65 -37.70
C VAL A 63 15.20 -15.54 -36.72
N PRO A 64 15.26 -15.81 -35.40
CA PRO A 64 15.65 -14.81 -34.42
C PRO A 64 17.12 -14.42 -34.59
N ALA A 65 17.45 -13.17 -34.29
CA ALA A 65 18.83 -12.72 -34.33
C ALA A 65 19.66 -13.29 -33.17
N ASN A 66 20.96 -13.44 -33.39
CA ASN A 66 21.88 -13.98 -32.39
C ASN A 66 22.40 -12.94 -31.40
N ARG A 67 22.30 -11.65 -31.72
CA ARG A 67 22.84 -10.56 -30.90
C ARG A 67 21.72 -9.87 -30.13
N THR A 68 21.98 -9.58 -28.86
CA THR A 68 21.08 -8.84 -27.97
C THR A 68 21.69 -7.49 -27.63
N VAL A 69 20.82 -6.50 -27.45
CA VAL A 69 21.17 -5.16 -26.97
C VAL A 69 20.33 -4.80 -25.73
N PRO A 70 20.89 -4.06 -24.77
CA PRO A 70 20.16 -3.62 -23.59
C PRO A 70 19.03 -2.67 -23.99
N CYS A 71 17.90 -2.80 -23.31
CA CYS A 71 16.74 -1.96 -23.54
C CYS A 71 16.96 -0.55 -22.98
N GLN A 72 16.55 0.47 -23.74
CA GLN A 72 16.64 1.87 -23.33
C GLN A 72 15.31 2.44 -22.82
N ASN A 73 14.19 1.97 -23.34
CA ASN A 73 12.84 2.46 -23.04
C ASN A 73 11.87 1.29 -22.91
N TRP A 74 10.89 1.35 -22.00
CA TRP A 74 9.96 0.27 -21.72
C TRP A 74 8.51 0.64 -22.05
N VAL A 75 7.75 -0.36 -22.51
CA VAL A 75 6.29 -0.31 -22.66
C VAL A 75 5.70 -1.19 -21.56
N TYR A 76 4.85 -0.60 -20.71
CA TYR A 76 4.22 -1.26 -19.57
C TYR A 76 2.77 -1.65 -19.89
N ASP A 77 2.30 -2.77 -19.34
CA ASP A 77 0.89 -3.16 -19.36
C ASP A 77 0.11 -2.41 -18.26
N PRO A 78 -0.76 -1.45 -18.61
CA PRO A 78 -1.51 -0.67 -17.63
C PRO A 78 -2.72 -1.44 -17.06
N THR A 79 -3.11 -2.58 -17.66
CA THR A 79 -4.43 -3.20 -17.40
C THR A 79 -4.63 -3.66 -15.95
N LYS A 80 -3.57 -4.11 -15.27
CA LYS A 80 -3.67 -4.72 -13.94
C LYS A 80 -3.72 -3.72 -12.79
N TYR A 81 -2.96 -2.62 -12.86
CA TYR A 81 -2.96 -1.58 -11.83
C TYR A 81 -4.23 -0.70 -11.91
N VAL A 82 -4.63 -0.36 -13.14
CA VAL A 82 -5.87 0.37 -13.40
C VAL A 82 -7.07 -0.41 -12.84
N SER A 83 -7.09 -1.74 -12.97
CA SER A 83 -8.18 -2.57 -12.45
C SER A 83 -8.45 -2.37 -10.95
N SER A 84 -7.41 -2.32 -10.12
CA SER A 84 -7.53 -2.21 -8.66
C SER A 84 -8.12 -0.88 -8.18
N ALA A 85 -7.52 0.25 -8.62
CA ALA A 85 -8.00 1.58 -8.23
C ALA A 85 -9.33 1.94 -8.91
N VAL A 86 -9.53 1.51 -10.16
CA VAL A 86 -10.82 1.69 -10.86
C VAL A 86 -11.91 0.86 -10.21
N THR A 87 -11.62 -0.36 -9.73
CA THR A 87 -12.60 -1.17 -8.99
C THR A 87 -13.03 -0.47 -7.71
N GLU A 88 -12.09 0.13 -6.95
CA GLU A 88 -12.44 0.86 -5.73
C GLU A 88 -13.36 2.05 -6.01
N VAL A 89 -13.02 2.90 -6.99
CA VAL A 89 -13.85 4.06 -7.35
C VAL A 89 -15.20 3.63 -7.91
N ALA A 90 -15.22 2.64 -8.80
CA ALA A 90 -16.46 2.15 -9.41
C ALA A 90 -17.40 1.54 -8.36
N VAL A 91 -16.87 0.69 -7.47
CA VAL A 91 -17.67 0.09 -6.40
C VAL A 91 -18.08 1.14 -5.36
N GLY A 92 -17.23 2.14 -5.09
CA GLY A 92 -17.55 3.29 -4.24
C GLY A 92 -18.76 4.09 -4.73
N LEU A 93 -18.81 4.37 -6.04
CA LEU A 93 -19.94 5.03 -6.69
C LEU A 93 -21.17 4.11 -6.78
N LEU A 94 -21.00 2.81 -7.05
CA LEU A 94 -22.11 1.86 -7.04
C LEU A 94 -22.72 1.70 -5.64
N ALA A 95 -21.93 1.85 -4.57
CA ALA A 95 -22.42 1.81 -3.21
C ALA A 95 -23.36 2.99 -2.88
N SER A 96 -23.19 4.16 -3.52
CA SER A 96 -24.05 5.32 -3.28
C SER A 96 -25.45 5.14 -3.86
N VAL A 97 -25.61 4.31 -4.90
CA VAL A 97 -26.89 3.99 -5.54
C VAL A 97 -27.48 2.66 -5.08
N ALA A 98 -26.89 2.03 -4.06
CA ALA A 98 -27.36 0.74 -3.55
C ALA A 98 -28.86 0.84 -3.15
N PRO A 99 -29.71 -0.07 -3.67
CA PRO A 99 -31.14 -0.07 -3.37
C PRO A 99 -31.44 -0.70 -2.01
N GLU A 100 -30.65 -1.72 -1.64
CA GLU A 100 -30.87 -2.56 -0.48
C GLU A 100 -29.65 -2.58 0.44
N TYR A 101 -29.88 -2.81 1.74
CA TYR A 101 -28.83 -2.89 2.76
C TYR A 101 -27.78 -3.97 2.43
N VAL A 102 -28.20 -5.13 1.93
CA VAL A 102 -27.28 -6.23 1.58
C VAL A 102 -26.35 -5.84 0.44
N SER A 103 -26.87 -5.17 -0.60
CA SER A 103 -26.06 -4.67 -1.72
C SER A 103 -25.04 -3.64 -1.25
N PHE A 104 -25.44 -2.75 -0.34
CA PHE A 104 -24.54 -1.79 0.28
C PHE A 104 -23.43 -2.48 1.10
N MET A 105 -23.78 -3.51 1.87
CA MET A 105 -22.83 -4.23 2.71
C MET A 105 -21.80 -5.02 1.88
N ILE A 106 -22.24 -5.65 0.78
CA ILE A 106 -21.35 -6.32 -0.17
C ILE A 106 -20.40 -5.30 -0.81
N ALA A 107 -20.91 -4.15 -1.26
CA ALA A 107 -20.08 -3.09 -1.82
C ALA A 107 -19.05 -2.57 -0.81
N ARG A 108 -19.46 -2.36 0.46
CA ARG A 108 -18.57 -1.97 1.56
C ARG A 108 -17.48 -3.01 1.85
N MET A 109 -17.81 -4.31 1.77
CA MET A 109 -16.83 -5.38 1.94
C MET A 109 -15.77 -5.34 0.82
N VAL A 110 -16.20 -5.13 -0.43
CA VAL A 110 -15.29 -5.01 -1.57
C VAL A 110 -14.40 -3.77 -1.42
N ILE A 111 -14.97 -2.61 -1.09
CA ILE A 111 -14.21 -1.38 -0.83
C ILE A 111 -13.19 -1.60 0.29
N GLY A 112 -13.58 -2.18 1.43
CA GLY A 112 -12.66 -2.43 2.54
C GLY A 112 -11.49 -3.35 2.14
N ALA A 113 -11.74 -4.36 1.30
CA ALA A 113 -10.70 -5.23 0.76
C ALA A 113 -9.76 -4.51 -0.21
N THR A 114 -10.28 -3.65 -1.09
CA THR A 114 -9.47 -2.86 -2.04
C THR A 114 -8.64 -1.80 -1.32
N THR A 115 -9.24 -1.01 -0.43
CA THR A 115 -8.56 0.06 0.30
C THR A 115 -7.41 -0.48 1.16
N SER A 116 -7.61 -1.62 1.84
CA SER A 116 -6.54 -2.26 2.63
C SER A 116 -5.36 -2.70 1.76
N GLY A 117 -5.64 -3.20 0.55
CA GLY A 117 -4.61 -3.60 -0.41
C GLY A 117 -3.83 -2.40 -0.95
N VAL A 118 -4.53 -1.33 -1.35
CA VAL A 118 -3.92 -0.10 -1.87
C VAL A 118 -3.04 0.56 -0.81
N PHE A 119 -3.54 0.67 0.44
CA PHE A 119 -2.78 1.25 1.54
C PHE A 119 -1.48 0.48 1.83
N LEU A 120 -1.55 -0.86 1.88
CA LEU A 120 -0.37 -1.70 2.12
C LEU A 120 0.69 -1.52 1.02
N VAL A 121 0.27 -1.53 -0.25
CA VAL A 121 1.19 -1.37 -1.39
C VAL A 121 1.83 0.02 -1.38
N ALA A 122 1.05 1.07 -1.16
CA ALA A 122 1.55 2.44 -1.06
C ALA A 122 2.58 2.59 0.07
N TYR A 123 2.29 2.02 1.25
CA TYR A 123 3.20 2.03 2.38
C TYR A 123 4.50 1.29 2.08
N VAL A 124 4.44 0.11 1.45
CA VAL A 124 5.64 -0.66 1.08
C VAL A 124 6.50 0.11 0.09
N ILE A 125 5.93 0.64 -0.99
CA ILE A 125 6.67 1.42 -2.00
C ILE A 125 7.35 2.63 -1.34
N ALA A 126 6.63 3.39 -0.51
CA ALA A 126 7.21 4.54 0.21
C ALA A 126 8.42 4.14 1.08
N MET A 127 8.37 2.99 1.74
CA MET A 127 9.43 2.49 2.61
C MET A 127 10.62 1.89 1.86
N GLU A 128 10.38 1.36 0.66
CA GLU A 128 11.40 0.78 -0.20
C GLU A 128 12.19 1.84 -0.98
N MET A 129 11.54 2.96 -1.33
CA MET A 129 12.16 4.10 -2.01
C MET A 129 13.07 4.93 -1.10
N VAL A 130 12.92 4.82 0.23
CA VAL A 130 13.75 5.58 1.18
C VAL A 130 14.86 4.73 1.81
N GLY A 131 15.98 5.40 2.08
CA GLY A 131 17.11 4.79 2.78
C GLY A 131 16.78 4.37 4.22
N PRO A 132 17.51 3.41 4.80
CA PRO A 132 17.24 2.85 6.14
C PRO A 132 17.08 3.91 7.25
N ASN A 133 17.88 4.97 7.21
CA ASN A 133 17.88 6.05 8.20
C ASN A 133 16.63 6.94 8.13
N LYS A 134 15.95 6.99 6.99
CA LYS A 134 14.75 7.83 6.76
C LYS A 134 13.45 7.03 6.78
N ARG A 135 13.52 5.70 6.89
CA ARG A 135 12.34 4.81 6.97
C ARG A 135 11.38 5.16 8.09
N LEU A 136 11.89 5.50 9.28
CA LEU A 136 11.02 5.93 10.37
C LEU A 136 10.20 7.16 9.96
N PHE A 137 10.88 8.17 9.41
CA PHE A 137 10.26 9.41 8.99
C PHE A 137 9.22 9.17 7.89
N ALA A 138 9.58 8.44 6.82
CA ALA A 138 8.67 8.12 5.74
C ALA A 138 7.43 7.34 6.21
N GLY A 139 7.62 6.36 7.09
CA GLY A 139 6.53 5.56 7.64
C GLY A 139 5.56 6.39 8.48
N VAL A 140 6.04 7.34 9.29
CA VAL A 140 5.16 8.22 10.08
C VAL A 140 4.47 9.27 9.20
N VAL A 141 5.16 9.81 8.19
CA VAL A 141 4.56 10.73 7.20
C VAL A 141 3.38 10.06 6.48
N CYS A 142 3.49 8.77 6.13
CA CYS A 142 2.35 8.01 5.57
C CYS A 142 1.14 8.00 6.51
N GLN A 143 1.36 7.91 7.82
CA GLN A 143 0.28 7.92 8.80
C GLN A 143 -0.34 9.32 8.98
N PHE A 144 0.43 10.40 8.87
CA PHE A 144 -0.14 11.75 8.85
C PHE A 144 -1.13 11.96 7.69
N PHE A 145 -0.89 11.35 6.52
CA PHE A 145 -1.86 11.38 5.42
C PHE A 145 -3.14 10.63 5.75
N PHE A 146 -3.04 9.50 6.48
CA PHE A 146 -4.21 8.78 6.98
C PHE A 146 -5.04 9.67 7.93
N THR A 147 -4.40 10.31 8.91
CA THR A 147 -5.07 11.26 9.83
C THR A 147 -5.69 12.44 9.09
N ALA A 148 -4.99 12.99 8.08
CA ALA A 148 -5.52 14.08 7.28
C ALA A 148 -6.81 13.64 6.54
N GLY A 149 -6.83 12.43 5.98
CA GLY A 149 -8.03 11.84 5.38
C GLY A 149 -9.16 11.61 6.38
N TYR A 150 -8.83 11.16 7.58
CA TYR A 150 -9.77 10.98 8.69
C TYR A 150 -10.44 12.33 9.05
N ILE A 151 -9.64 13.36 9.35
CA ILE A 151 -10.14 14.70 9.68
C ILE A 151 -10.95 15.29 8.52
N LEU A 152 -10.47 15.16 7.29
CA LEU A 152 -11.17 15.64 6.10
C LEU A 152 -12.54 14.95 5.95
N THR A 153 -12.62 13.65 6.24
CA THR A 153 -13.89 12.90 6.22
C THR A 153 -14.87 13.48 7.24
N ALA A 154 -14.42 13.80 8.45
CA ALA A 154 -15.25 14.45 9.47
C ALA A 154 -15.81 15.80 8.99
N LEU A 155 -14.95 16.61 8.35
CA LEU A 155 -15.33 17.93 7.81
C LEU A 155 -16.33 17.81 6.66
N ILE A 156 -16.11 16.90 5.70
CA ILE A 156 -17.05 16.69 4.59
C ILE A 156 -18.39 16.18 5.11
N ALA A 157 -18.37 15.25 6.08
CA ALA A 157 -19.58 14.72 6.69
C ALA A 157 -20.38 15.79 7.48
N TYR A 158 -19.72 16.83 7.99
CA TYR A 158 -20.40 17.96 8.64
C TYR A 158 -21.20 18.83 7.65
N PHE A 159 -20.74 18.95 6.39
CA PHE A 159 -21.43 19.74 5.36
C PHE A 159 -22.42 18.93 4.51
N ILE A 160 -22.26 17.60 4.46
CA ILE A 160 -23.07 16.71 3.62
C ILE A 160 -23.84 15.73 4.52
N ASP A 161 -25.12 16.04 4.74
CA ASP A 161 -26.01 15.21 5.57
C ASP A 161 -26.51 13.94 4.87
N ASP A 162 -26.56 13.93 3.53
CA ASP A 162 -27.00 12.76 2.76
C ASP A 162 -25.85 11.75 2.61
N TRP A 163 -26.03 10.56 3.20
CA TRP A 163 -25.04 9.49 3.15
C TRP A 163 -24.68 9.05 1.73
N ARG A 164 -25.60 9.15 0.76
CA ARG A 164 -25.34 8.80 -0.65
C ARG A 164 -24.39 9.81 -1.27
N MET A 165 -24.64 11.10 -1.04
CA MET A 165 -23.77 12.18 -1.52
C MET A 165 -22.43 12.18 -0.79
N LEU A 166 -22.40 11.84 0.50
CA LEU A 166 -21.18 11.65 1.25
C LEU A 166 -20.33 10.52 0.66
N GLN A 167 -20.94 9.38 0.33
CA GLN A 167 -20.26 8.25 -0.31
C GLN A 167 -19.66 8.65 -1.67
N VAL A 168 -20.38 9.45 -2.48
CA VAL A 168 -19.85 9.99 -3.75
C VAL A 168 -18.68 10.95 -3.48
N ALA A 169 -18.84 11.89 -2.55
CA ALA A 169 -17.82 12.88 -2.21
C ALA A 169 -16.51 12.22 -1.73
N LEU A 170 -16.60 11.13 -0.97
CA LEU A 170 -15.44 10.36 -0.51
C LEU A 170 -14.81 9.50 -1.63
N SER A 171 -15.58 9.11 -2.64
CA SER A 171 -15.09 8.29 -3.77
C SER A 171 -14.37 9.13 -4.84
N LEU A 172 -14.74 10.40 -5.02
CA LEU A 172 -14.19 11.29 -6.06
C LEU A 172 -12.68 11.54 -5.95
N PRO A 173 -12.08 11.78 -4.76
CA PRO A 173 -10.63 11.88 -4.61
C PRO A 173 -9.88 10.63 -5.13
N GLY A 174 -10.54 9.47 -5.09
CA GLY A 174 -10.07 8.21 -5.69
C GLY A 174 -9.63 8.34 -7.15
N ILE A 175 -10.30 9.19 -7.93
CA ILE A 175 -10.01 9.42 -9.36
C ILE A 175 -8.64 10.08 -9.53
N VAL A 176 -8.28 11.01 -8.64
CA VAL A 176 -6.97 11.68 -8.68
C VAL A 176 -5.86 10.66 -8.46
N PHE A 177 -6.07 9.66 -7.60
CA PHE A 177 -5.07 8.61 -7.36
C PHE A 177 -4.80 7.73 -8.59
N ILE A 178 -5.71 7.65 -9.57
CA ILE A 178 -5.44 6.95 -10.84
C ILE A 178 -4.28 7.65 -11.59
N SER A 179 -4.17 8.97 -11.47
CA SER A 179 -3.08 9.72 -12.12
C SER A 179 -1.68 9.38 -11.58
N TYR A 180 -1.59 8.79 -10.38
CA TYR A 180 -0.30 8.46 -9.75
C TYR A 180 0.49 7.44 -10.55
N TRP A 181 -0.18 6.62 -11.37
CA TRP A 181 0.48 5.72 -12.32
C TRP A 181 1.51 6.42 -13.20
N TRP A 182 1.24 7.65 -13.64
CA TRP A 182 2.16 8.38 -14.53
C TRP A 182 3.41 8.90 -13.83
N PHE A 183 3.36 9.04 -12.50
CA PHE A 183 4.40 9.72 -11.73
C PHE A 183 5.22 8.78 -10.85
N VAL A 184 4.62 7.70 -10.34
CA VAL A 184 5.25 6.82 -9.36
C VAL A 184 6.03 5.70 -10.06
N PRO A 185 7.36 5.67 -9.94
CA PRO A 185 8.16 4.59 -10.51
C PRO A 185 8.03 3.30 -9.69
N GLU A 186 8.40 2.18 -10.31
CA GLU A 186 8.47 0.87 -9.65
C GLU A 186 9.59 0.85 -8.58
N SER A 187 9.47 0.00 -7.55
CA SER A 187 10.46 -0.09 -6.48
C SER A 187 11.81 -0.66 -6.97
N ALA A 188 12.91 0.03 -6.67
CA ALA A 188 14.27 -0.45 -6.97
C ALA A 188 14.57 -1.82 -6.34
N ARG A 189 14.06 -2.08 -5.13
CA ARG A 189 14.25 -3.37 -4.44
C ARG A 189 13.51 -4.50 -5.13
N TRP A 190 12.31 -4.21 -5.61
CA TRP A 190 11.52 -5.16 -6.38
C TRP A 190 12.20 -5.50 -7.70
N LEU A 191 12.67 -4.48 -8.45
CA LEU A 191 13.43 -4.67 -9.69
C LEU A 191 14.65 -5.58 -9.49
N LEU A 192 15.43 -5.35 -8.43
CA LEU A 192 16.58 -6.20 -8.08
C LEU A 192 16.17 -7.64 -7.76
N SER A 193 15.08 -7.84 -7.01
CA SER A 193 14.57 -9.18 -6.67
C SER A 193 14.10 -9.97 -7.89
N GLN A 194 13.69 -9.27 -8.97
CA GLN A 194 13.30 -9.86 -10.25
C GLN A 194 14.47 -10.03 -11.22
N GLY A 195 15.70 -9.69 -10.83
CA GLY A 195 16.88 -9.76 -11.71
C GLY A 195 16.99 -8.61 -12.72
N ARG A 196 16.15 -7.57 -12.61
CA ARG A 196 16.16 -6.38 -13.48
C ARG A 196 17.12 -5.31 -12.92
N ALA A 197 18.40 -5.67 -12.80
CA ALA A 197 19.41 -4.84 -12.13
C ALA A 197 19.70 -3.52 -12.86
N GLU A 198 19.72 -3.52 -14.19
CA GLU A 198 20.01 -2.32 -15.00
C GLU A 198 18.93 -1.24 -14.82
N GLU A 199 17.67 -1.65 -14.69
CA GLU A 199 16.54 -0.74 -14.47
C GLU A 199 16.58 -0.12 -13.07
N ALA A 200 16.90 -0.95 -12.07
CA ALA A 200 17.12 -0.47 -10.71
C ALA A 200 18.26 0.55 -10.66
N LYS A 201 19.35 0.31 -11.40
CA LYS A 201 20.48 1.23 -11.56
C LYS A 201 20.03 2.58 -12.14
N GLN A 202 19.30 2.58 -13.25
CA GLN A 202 18.80 3.83 -13.87
C GLN A 202 17.89 4.62 -12.92
N LEU A 203 17.00 3.93 -12.20
CA LEU A 203 16.11 4.55 -11.23
C LEU A 203 16.90 5.20 -10.07
N ILE A 204 17.92 4.51 -9.55
CA ILE A 204 18.80 5.03 -8.50
C ILE A 204 19.58 6.25 -8.97
N ILE A 205 20.13 6.23 -10.20
CA ILE A 205 20.82 7.39 -10.79
C ILE A 205 19.87 8.59 -10.91
N LYS A 206 18.64 8.37 -11.39
CA LYS A 206 17.63 9.43 -11.51
C LYS A 206 17.30 10.04 -10.14
N ALA A 207 17.03 9.19 -9.15
CA ALA A 207 16.76 9.63 -7.78
C ALA A 207 17.97 10.36 -7.17
N ALA A 208 19.20 9.92 -7.46
CA ALA A 208 20.42 10.57 -6.99
C ALA A 208 20.62 11.96 -7.61
N LYS A 209 20.32 12.11 -8.91
CA LYS A 209 20.34 13.38 -9.63
C LYS A 209 19.33 14.38 -9.02
N GLU A 210 18.12 13.93 -8.70
CA GLU A 210 17.10 14.74 -8.03
C GLU A 210 17.53 15.15 -6.62
N ASN A 211 18.15 14.23 -5.88
CA ASN A 211 18.69 14.49 -4.55
C ASN A 211 20.03 15.25 -4.55
N LYS A 212 20.59 15.56 -5.72
CA LYS A 212 21.90 16.22 -5.90
C LYS A 212 23.06 15.47 -5.20
N VAL A 213 23.00 14.14 -5.19
CA VAL A 213 24.03 13.27 -4.63
C VAL A 213 24.64 12.43 -5.76
N THR A 214 25.96 12.27 -5.75
CA THR A 214 26.66 11.33 -6.64
C THR A 214 26.72 9.96 -5.99
N VAL A 215 26.19 8.94 -6.67
CA VAL A 215 26.31 7.53 -6.22
C VAL A 215 27.65 7.00 -6.70
N PRO A 216 28.49 6.42 -5.82
CA PRO A 216 29.75 5.80 -6.24
C PRO A 216 29.51 4.71 -7.29
N GLU A 217 30.32 4.69 -8.33
CA GLU A 217 30.21 3.74 -9.44
C GLU A 217 30.38 2.29 -8.95
N GLU A 218 31.22 2.07 -7.93
CA GLU A 218 31.40 0.78 -7.24
C GLU A 218 30.10 0.22 -6.64
N VAL A 219 29.25 1.07 -6.06
CA VAL A 219 27.95 0.65 -5.50
C VAL A 219 26.99 0.29 -6.63
N LEU A 220 27.09 1.00 -7.74
CA LEU A 220 26.24 0.81 -8.91
C LEU A 220 26.63 -0.46 -9.67
N GLU A 221 27.92 -0.75 -9.77
CA GLU A 221 28.48 -1.99 -10.32
C GLU A 221 28.22 -3.18 -9.41
N GLY A 222 28.29 -3.01 -8.08
CA GLY A 222 27.89 -4.02 -7.10
C GLY A 222 26.39 -4.37 -7.10
N LEU A 223 25.54 -3.56 -7.76
CA LEU A 223 24.14 -3.91 -8.03
C LEU A 223 23.99 -4.71 -9.33
N LEU A 224 24.92 -4.57 -10.27
CA LEU A 224 24.93 -5.26 -11.57
C LEU A 224 25.63 -6.61 -11.51
N HIS A 225 26.66 -6.73 -10.68
CA HIS A 225 27.19 -8.00 -10.24
C HIS A 225 26.26 -8.50 -9.15
N PRO A 226 25.36 -9.47 -9.43
CA PRO A 226 24.65 -10.12 -8.34
C PRO A 226 25.74 -10.64 -7.40
N VAL A 227 25.75 -10.19 -6.14
CA VAL A 227 26.43 -10.89 -5.04
C VAL A 227 26.30 -12.36 -5.34
N ASP A 228 27.44 -13.00 -5.58
CA ASP A 228 27.54 -14.21 -6.36
C ASP A 228 26.43 -15.19 -5.99
N LYS A 229 25.47 -15.32 -6.91
CA LYS A 229 24.65 -16.54 -6.96
C LYS A 229 25.55 -17.77 -7.10
N GLU A 230 26.85 -17.62 -7.33
CA GLU A 230 27.85 -18.69 -7.37
C GLU A 230 28.57 -18.94 -6.04
N GLU A 231 28.84 -17.93 -5.20
CA GLU A 231 29.42 -18.19 -3.86
C GLU A 231 28.39 -18.82 -2.92
N ILE A 232 27.10 -18.47 -3.05
CA ILE A 232 26.01 -19.13 -2.30
C ILE A 232 25.75 -20.56 -2.83
N LYS A 233 26.02 -20.84 -4.11
CA LYS A 233 25.88 -22.20 -4.69
C LYS A 233 26.89 -23.21 -4.15
N SER A 234 28.00 -22.76 -3.59
CA SER A 234 29.08 -23.66 -3.16
C SER A 234 28.79 -24.37 -1.84
N THR A 235 27.79 -23.93 -1.04
CA THR A 235 27.57 -24.48 0.30
C THR A 235 26.24 -25.22 0.51
N GLU A 236 25.19 -25.05 -0.31
CA GLU A 236 23.97 -25.85 -0.15
C GLU A 236 23.30 -26.22 -1.47
N SER A 237 23.33 -27.53 -1.78
CA SER A 237 22.61 -28.21 -2.85
C SER A 237 21.09 -28.28 -2.59
N THR A 238 20.44 -27.15 -2.33
CA THR A 238 18.99 -27.09 -2.14
C THR A 238 18.37 -26.36 -3.32
N LYS A 239 17.60 -27.08 -4.15
CA LYS A 239 16.74 -26.53 -5.21
C LYS A 239 16.15 -25.18 -4.78
N GLU A 240 16.33 -24.12 -5.58
CA GLU A 240 15.70 -22.81 -5.38
C GLU A 240 14.17 -22.97 -5.33
N MET A 241 13.65 -23.25 -4.15
CA MET A 241 12.22 -23.29 -3.89
C MET A 241 11.83 -21.85 -3.61
N LYS A 242 11.00 -21.27 -4.49
CA LYS A 242 10.43 -19.93 -4.27
C LYS A 242 9.87 -19.90 -2.83
N PRO A 243 10.26 -18.91 -2.00
CA PRO A 243 9.84 -18.88 -0.61
C PRO A 243 8.32 -18.88 -0.56
N SER A 244 7.75 -19.93 0.05
CA SER A 244 6.31 -20.08 0.21
C SER A 244 5.88 -19.40 1.50
N LEU A 245 4.64 -18.89 1.56
CA LEU A 245 4.06 -18.37 2.81
C LEU A 245 4.09 -19.42 3.94
N LEU A 246 4.06 -20.70 3.57
CA LEU A 246 4.17 -21.82 4.51
C LEU A 246 5.58 -21.97 5.12
N ASP A 247 6.63 -21.45 4.47
CA ASP A 247 7.99 -21.48 5.00
C ASP A 247 8.14 -20.57 6.25
N LEU A 248 7.26 -19.58 6.39
CA LEU A 248 7.18 -18.74 7.59
C LEU A 248 6.81 -19.56 8.84
N MET A 249 6.00 -20.60 8.66
CA MET A 249 5.57 -21.52 9.72
C MET A 249 6.52 -22.73 9.86
N ARG A 250 7.28 -23.03 8.81
CA ARG A 250 8.25 -24.14 8.77
C ARG A 250 9.47 -23.87 9.68
N HIS A 251 9.97 -22.65 9.69
CA HIS A 251 11.13 -22.30 10.50
C HIS A 251 10.73 -21.79 11.91
N PRO A 252 11.27 -22.37 12.99
CA PRO A 252 10.79 -22.10 14.36
C PRO A 252 11.05 -20.64 14.81
N ASN A 253 12.16 -20.04 14.39
CA ASN A 253 12.47 -18.64 14.72
C ASN A 253 11.59 -17.64 13.94
N LEU A 254 11.29 -17.92 12.67
CA LEU A 254 10.37 -17.11 11.87
C LEU A 254 8.94 -17.24 12.40
N ARG A 255 8.51 -18.45 12.75
CA ARG A 255 7.21 -18.73 13.34
C ARG A 255 6.98 -17.93 14.62
N LYS A 256 7.95 -17.91 15.54
CA LYS A 256 7.86 -17.11 16.79
C LYS A 256 7.69 -15.62 16.50
N LYS A 257 8.45 -15.07 15.55
CA LYS A 257 8.35 -13.65 15.16
C LYS A 257 7.00 -13.35 14.47
N ALA A 258 6.56 -14.21 13.57
CA ALA A 258 5.30 -14.07 12.83
C ALA A 258 4.09 -14.10 13.78
N LEU A 259 4.02 -15.09 14.68
CA LEU A 259 2.94 -15.19 15.66
C LEU A 259 2.88 -13.96 16.57
N ASN A 260 4.02 -13.44 17.01
CA ASN A 260 4.08 -12.22 17.81
C ASN A 260 3.55 -11.00 17.03
N ILE A 261 3.93 -10.86 15.76
CA ILE A 261 3.45 -9.77 14.89
C ILE A 261 1.94 -9.89 14.65
N PHE A 262 1.43 -11.10 14.36
CA PHE A 262 -0.01 -11.33 14.16
C PHE A 262 -0.82 -11.01 15.42
N PHE A 263 -0.35 -11.44 16.59
CA PHE A 263 -0.99 -11.10 17.86
C PHE A 263 -1.00 -9.58 18.09
N ASN A 264 0.13 -8.91 17.83
CA ASN A 264 0.23 -7.47 17.99
C ASN A 264 -0.73 -6.71 17.05
N TRP A 265 -0.83 -7.14 15.78
CA TRP A 265 -1.79 -6.59 14.83
C TRP A 265 -3.23 -6.83 15.25
N PHE A 266 -3.55 -8.02 15.76
CA PHE A 266 -4.88 -8.34 16.25
C PHE A 266 -5.29 -7.42 17.41
N VAL A 267 -4.44 -7.29 18.43
CA VAL A 267 -4.70 -6.43 19.59
C VAL A 267 -4.81 -4.96 19.18
N ASN A 268 -3.87 -4.46 18.36
CA ASN A 268 -3.92 -3.06 17.90
C ASN A 268 -5.16 -2.77 17.06
N SER A 269 -5.52 -3.66 16.13
CA SER A 269 -6.71 -3.48 15.28
C SER A 269 -7.99 -3.52 16.11
N GLY A 270 -8.10 -4.48 17.03
CA GLY A 270 -9.24 -4.59 17.94
C GLY A 270 -9.42 -3.35 18.80
N THR A 271 -8.35 -2.85 19.42
CA THR A 271 -8.39 -1.63 20.23
C THR A 271 -8.70 -0.39 19.39
N TYR A 272 -8.07 -0.24 18.22
CA TYR A 272 -8.26 0.91 17.35
C TYR A 272 -9.69 1.02 16.82
N TYR A 273 -10.21 -0.06 16.23
CA TYR A 273 -11.58 -0.07 15.70
C TYR A 273 -12.63 -0.06 16.82
N GLY A 274 -12.36 -0.72 17.95
CA GLY A 274 -13.24 -0.69 19.12
C GLY A 274 -13.43 0.73 19.67
N LEU A 275 -12.34 1.48 19.83
CA LEU A 275 -12.39 2.89 20.23
C LEU A 275 -13.06 3.78 19.18
N SER A 276 -12.77 3.53 17.90
CA SER A 276 -13.32 4.31 16.78
C SER A 276 -14.82 4.10 16.58
N TRP A 277 -15.36 2.90 16.88
CA TRP A 277 -16.80 2.67 16.87
C TRP A 277 -17.51 3.21 18.10
N ASN A 278 -16.83 3.27 19.24
CA ASN A 278 -17.40 3.84 20.46
C ASN A 278 -17.42 5.38 20.44
N THR A 279 -16.80 6.01 19.44
CA THR A 279 -16.65 7.47 19.40
C THR A 279 -18.00 8.21 19.26
N SER A 280 -19.00 7.59 18.64
CA SER A 280 -20.37 8.12 18.56
C SER A 280 -21.16 8.01 19.87
N ASN A 281 -20.71 7.16 20.81
CA ASN A 281 -21.35 7.04 22.12
C ASN A 281 -20.79 8.03 23.15
N LEU A 282 -19.72 8.76 22.79
CA LEU A 282 -19.27 9.92 23.55
C LEU A 282 -20.38 10.98 23.38
N GLY A 283 -21.20 11.20 24.41
CA GLY A 283 -22.30 12.19 24.30
C GLY A 283 -21.79 13.55 23.79
N GLY A 284 -22.56 14.22 22.94
CA GLY A 284 -22.15 15.45 22.27
C GLY A 284 -22.51 15.44 20.79
N ASN A 285 -21.67 16.05 19.97
CA ASN A 285 -21.83 16.07 18.51
C ASN A 285 -20.91 15.01 17.88
N ASP A 286 -21.51 14.04 17.17
CA ASP A 286 -20.79 12.91 16.55
C ASP A 286 -19.67 13.35 15.61
N TYR A 287 -19.90 14.40 14.80
CA TYR A 287 -18.91 14.93 13.87
C TYR A 287 -17.72 15.56 14.60
N LEU A 288 -18.00 16.28 15.70
CA LEU A 288 -16.96 16.89 16.52
C LEU A 288 -16.13 15.81 17.23
N ASN A 289 -16.78 14.78 17.76
CA ASN A 289 -16.10 13.66 18.41
C ASN A 289 -15.21 12.90 17.42
N PHE A 290 -15.72 12.64 16.21
CA PHE A 290 -14.97 12.00 15.12
C PHE A 290 -13.77 12.86 14.69
N PHE A 291 -13.93 14.19 14.60
CA PHE A 291 -12.84 15.14 14.33
C PHE A 291 -11.78 15.12 15.43
N ILE A 292 -12.17 15.17 16.70
CA ILE A 292 -11.25 15.14 17.85
C ILE A 292 -10.46 13.83 17.85
N SER A 293 -11.11 12.69 17.60
CA SER A 293 -10.44 11.39 17.52
C SER A 293 -9.37 11.36 16.44
N GLY A 294 -9.63 11.92 15.26
CA GLY A 294 -8.59 12.09 14.23
C GLY A 294 -7.49 13.05 14.68
N ALA A 295 -7.85 14.21 15.24
CA ALA A 295 -6.89 15.24 15.66
C ALA A 295 -5.87 14.74 16.71
N VAL A 296 -6.27 13.82 17.59
CA VAL A 296 -5.40 13.21 18.61
C VAL A 296 -4.27 12.34 18.00
N GLU A 297 -4.43 11.85 16.77
CA GLU A 297 -3.37 11.09 16.08
C GLU A 297 -2.15 11.97 15.74
N ILE A 298 -2.34 13.26 15.47
CA ILE A 298 -1.27 14.21 15.10
C ILE A 298 -0.19 14.33 16.20
N PRO A 299 -0.53 14.67 17.47
CA PRO A 299 0.46 14.71 18.53
C PRO A 299 1.03 13.32 18.85
N ALA A 300 0.23 12.25 18.70
CA ALA A 300 0.70 10.89 18.92
C ALA A 300 1.81 10.48 17.92
N TYR A 301 1.64 10.80 16.64
CA TYR A 301 2.64 10.55 15.60
C TYR A 301 3.88 11.44 15.75
N SER A 302 3.70 12.69 16.16
CA SER A 302 4.81 13.59 16.50
C SER A 302 5.64 13.03 17.65
N PHE A 303 4.97 12.51 18.69
CA PHE A 303 5.63 11.83 19.81
C PHE A 303 6.42 10.59 19.34
N LEU A 304 5.86 9.78 18.44
CA LEU A 304 6.57 8.63 17.87
C LEU A 304 7.85 9.04 17.12
N LEU A 305 7.82 10.11 16.32
CA LEU A 305 9.01 10.59 15.61
C LEU A 305 10.16 10.97 16.55
N LEU A 306 9.83 11.63 17.68
CA LEU A 306 10.82 12.12 18.65
C LEU A 306 11.38 11.00 19.54
N THR A 307 10.57 10.01 19.87
CA THR A 307 10.93 8.98 20.85
C THR A 307 11.54 7.74 20.22
N LEU A 308 11.13 7.36 19.00
CA LEU A 308 11.40 6.03 18.45
C LEU A 308 12.85 5.80 18.05
N ASN A 309 13.58 6.86 17.68
CA ASN A 309 15.03 6.80 17.49
C ASN A 309 15.82 6.76 18.81
N ARG A 310 15.25 7.24 19.93
CA ARG A 310 15.97 7.39 21.21
C ARG A 310 15.73 6.23 22.18
N TRP A 311 14.49 5.76 22.30
CA TRP A 311 14.10 4.72 23.27
C TRP A 311 13.91 3.33 22.65
N GLY A 312 13.99 3.24 21.32
CA GLY A 312 13.82 2.00 20.58
C GLY A 312 12.36 1.56 20.42
N ARG A 313 12.09 0.75 19.40
CA ARG A 313 10.74 0.36 18.96
C ARG A 313 9.97 -0.47 19.99
N LYS A 314 10.65 -1.43 20.63
CA LYS A 314 10.02 -2.39 21.56
C LYS A 314 9.51 -1.68 22.82
N SER A 315 10.33 -0.84 23.43
CA SER A 315 10.00 -0.16 24.69
C SER A 315 8.80 0.77 24.51
N ILE A 316 8.77 1.53 23.42
CA ILE A 316 7.64 2.43 23.11
C ILE A 316 6.37 1.64 22.86
N LEU A 317 6.44 0.56 22.07
CA LEU A 317 5.27 -0.28 21.78
C LEU A 317 4.67 -0.85 23.08
N CYS A 318 5.49 -1.45 23.94
CA CYS A 318 5.03 -1.97 25.22
C CYS A 318 4.49 -0.86 26.14
N GLY A 319 5.18 0.27 26.22
CA GLY A 319 4.76 1.42 27.04
C GLY A 319 3.41 1.98 26.60
N CYS A 320 3.22 2.26 25.31
CA CYS A 320 1.96 2.76 24.77
C CYS A 320 0.81 1.76 24.95
N MET A 321 1.07 0.45 24.76
CA MET A 321 0.06 -0.58 24.99
C MET A 321 -0.37 -0.67 26.45
N LEU A 322 0.58 -0.58 27.39
CA LEU A 322 0.27 -0.59 28.82
C LEU A 322 -0.52 0.66 29.21
N VAL A 323 -0.08 1.84 28.78
CA VAL A 323 -0.79 3.10 29.06
C VAL A 323 -2.21 3.05 28.49
N GLY A 324 -2.38 2.67 27.22
CA GLY A 324 -3.70 2.54 26.60
C GLY A 324 -4.60 1.52 27.30
N GLY A 325 -4.05 0.36 27.70
CA GLY A 325 -4.78 -0.65 28.47
C GLY A 325 -5.20 -0.15 29.84
N VAL A 326 -4.32 0.54 30.57
CA VAL A 326 -4.64 1.14 31.87
C VAL A 326 -5.71 2.23 31.71
N SER A 327 -5.62 3.09 30.69
CA SER A 327 -6.65 4.09 30.40
C SER A 327 -8.03 3.48 30.17
N LEU A 328 -8.11 2.38 29.41
CA LEU A 328 -9.36 1.63 29.19
C LEU A 328 -9.89 0.96 30.46
N LEU A 329 -9.03 0.53 31.39
CA LEU A 329 -9.47 0.01 32.68
C LEU A 329 -9.97 1.14 33.59
N LEU A 330 -9.33 2.31 33.55
CA LEU A 330 -9.74 3.47 34.32
C LEU A 330 -11.12 3.99 33.89
N THR A 331 -11.51 3.83 32.63
CA THR A 331 -12.88 4.20 32.20
C THR A 331 -13.97 3.42 32.92
N LEU A 332 -13.68 2.22 33.46
CA LEU A 332 -14.63 1.46 34.27
C LEU A 332 -14.82 2.03 35.68
N ALA A 333 -13.84 2.82 36.16
CA ALA A 333 -13.89 3.43 37.49
C ALA A 333 -14.64 4.78 37.50
N VAL A 334 -15.01 5.33 36.33
CA VAL A 334 -15.74 6.60 36.24
C VAL A 334 -17.23 6.35 36.51
N PRO A 335 -17.81 6.88 37.58
CA PRO A 335 -19.23 6.72 37.87
C PRO A 335 -20.08 7.47 36.82
N TYR A 336 -21.15 6.82 36.35
CA TYR A 336 -22.08 7.36 35.34
C TYR A 336 -22.62 8.78 35.67
N GLY A 337 -22.63 9.17 36.94
CA GLY A 337 -23.09 10.50 37.39
C GLY A 337 -22.19 11.68 37.02
N ASP A 338 -20.88 11.49 36.80
CA ASP A 338 -19.95 12.57 36.45
C ASP A 338 -19.80 12.78 34.93
N LEU A 339 -20.16 11.79 34.11
CA LEU A 339 -20.23 11.92 32.64
C LEU A 339 -21.25 12.98 32.21
N ALA A 340 -22.36 13.12 32.95
CA ALA A 340 -23.37 14.16 32.72
C ALA A 340 -22.84 15.59 32.98
N ARG A 341 -21.86 15.75 33.89
CA ARG A 341 -21.26 17.06 34.19
C ARG A 341 -20.24 17.50 33.15
N ILE A 342 -19.55 16.56 32.49
CA ILE A 342 -18.65 16.85 31.36
C ILE A 342 -19.46 17.16 30.09
N GLN A 343 -20.61 16.50 29.90
CA GLN A 343 -21.53 16.75 28.77
C GLN A 343 -22.15 18.15 28.76
N LEU A 344 -22.34 18.79 29.92
CA LEU A 344 -22.89 20.16 30.03
C LEU A 344 -21.90 21.26 29.61
N ALA A 345 -20.62 20.95 29.42
CA ALA A 345 -19.62 21.93 28.95
C ALA A 345 -19.59 22.09 27.42
N ILE A 346 -20.30 21.25 26.66
CA ILE A 346 -20.39 21.33 25.20
C ILE A 346 -21.82 21.75 24.84
N PRO A 347 -22.04 22.93 24.21
CA PRO A 347 -23.38 23.40 23.90
C PRO A 347 -24.07 22.48 22.88
N TYR A 348 -24.99 21.65 23.38
CA TYR A 348 -25.85 20.78 22.59
C TYR A 348 -26.79 21.65 21.73
N THR A 349 -26.55 21.71 20.42
CA THR A 349 -27.49 22.30 19.48
C THR A 349 -27.96 21.25 18.48
N ARG A 350 -29.30 21.12 18.46
CA ARG A 350 -30.19 20.51 17.45
C ARG A 350 -30.46 19.01 17.56
N GLY A 351 -31.74 18.72 17.67
CA GLY A 351 -32.28 17.41 17.97
C GLY A 351 -32.30 16.44 16.78
N ARG A 352 -31.96 15.20 17.10
CA ARG A 352 -32.40 13.99 16.44
C ARG A 352 -32.57 12.91 17.51
N GLN A 353 -33.68 12.18 17.44
CA GLN A 353 -34.09 11.16 18.41
C GLN A 353 -32.97 10.12 18.65
N PRO A 354 -32.85 9.56 19.86
CA PRO A 354 -31.89 8.50 20.15
C PRO A 354 -32.19 7.28 19.29
N SER A 355 -31.14 6.72 18.68
CA SER A 355 -31.20 5.47 17.94
C SER A 355 -31.53 4.31 18.88
N TRP A 356 -32.12 3.25 18.31
CA TRP A 356 -32.61 2.04 18.98
C TRP A 356 -31.63 1.33 19.92
N ALA A 357 -30.34 1.69 19.90
CA ALA A 357 -29.33 1.17 20.83
C ALA A 357 -29.57 1.57 22.30
N ALA A 358 -30.28 2.67 22.56
CA ALA A 358 -30.59 3.13 23.92
C ALA A 358 -31.66 2.27 24.63
N LEU A 359 -32.47 1.51 23.90
CA LEU A 359 -33.56 0.69 24.48
C LEU A 359 -33.11 -0.70 24.96
N CYS A 360 -31.93 -1.19 24.57
CA CYS A 360 -31.46 -2.52 24.98
C CYS A 360 -30.67 -2.54 26.30
N LEU A 361 -30.33 -1.38 26.87
CA LEU A 361 -29.59 -1.29 28.14
C LEU A 361 -30.47 -1.04 29.38
N GLU A 362 -31.80 -0.92 29.21
CA GLU A 362 -32.76 -0.84 30.33
C GLU A 362 -33.27 -2.21 30.80
N THR A 363 -32.85 -3.31 30.17
CA THR A 363 -33.17 -4.67 30.62
C THR A 363 -31.90 -5.47 30.77
N TYR A 364 -31.14 -5.25 31.85
CA TYR A 364 -30.48 -6.29 32.67
C TYR A 364 -29.89 -5.68 33.94
#